data_AF-A0A6J6T330-F1
#
_entry.id   AF-A0A6J6T330-F1
#
_cell.length_a   1.000
_cell.length_b   1.000
_cell.length_c   1.000
_cell.angle_alpha   90.00
_cell.angle_beta   90.00
_cell.angle_gamma   90.00
#
_symmetry.space_group_name_H-M   'P 1'
#
loop_
_entity.id
_entity.type
_entity.pdbx_description
1 polymer ?
#
loop_
_entity_poly.entity_id
_entity_poly.type
_entity_poly.pdbx_seq_one_letter_code
_entity_poly.pdbx_strand_id
1 'polypeptide(L)' 'MSECEHEQTTSAIPDEQLPPDLVPGEDNPLAEGLPDGEGSELLEGGKTADEMDDTDEGASDDGAEKDGPGASS' A
#
# COMPACT_ATOMS: atom_id res chain seq x y z
N MET A 1 -33.59 2.53 -11.37
CA MET A 1 -32.26 1.97 -11.06
C MET A 1 -31.77 2.78 -9.88
N SER A 2 -31.64 2.12 -8.73
CA SER A 2 -31.28 2.75 -7.46
C SER A 2 -29.84 3.25 -7.51
N GLU A 3 -29.70 4.58 -7.46
CA GLU A 3 -28.91 5.31 -6.46
C GLU A 3 -27.54 4.73 -6.06
N CYS A 4 -26.48 5.42 -6.47
CA CYS A 4 -25.21 5.42 -5.75
C CYS A 4 -25.13 6.72 -4.96
N GLU A 5 -25.92 6.84 -3.90
CA GLU A 5 -25.66 7.81 -2.83
C GLU A 5 -24.39 7.34 -2.10
N HIS A 6 -23.22 7.70 -2.66
CA HIS A 6 -21.95 7.60 -1.95
C HIS A 6 -22.01 8.63 -0.82
N GLU A 7 -22.38 8.15 0.37
CA GLU A 7 -22.38 8.90 1.60
C GLU A 7 -21.01 9.57 1.77
N GLN A 8 -21.07 10.88 1.61
CA GLN A 8 -20.02 11.86 1.78
C GLN A 8 -19.54 11.85 3.24
N THR A 9 -18.83 10.80 3.64
CA THR A 9 -18.23 10.69 4.97
C THR A 9 -16.79 10.23 4.83
N THR A 10 -15.88 11.15 5.14
CA THR A 10 -14.42 11.02 5.25
C THR A 10 -13.60 10.81 3.95
N SER A 11 -13.32 11.93 3.27
CA SER A 11 -12.11 12.20 2.45
C SER A 11 -11.64 11.13 1.46
N ALA A 12 -12.49 10.69 0.53
CA ALA A 12 -11.97 10.12 -0.71
C ALA A 12 -11.32 11.25 -1.53
N ILE A 13 -10.01 11.16 -1.77
CA ILE A 13 -9.31 12.08 -2.68
C ILE A 13 -9.60 11.57 -4.10
N PRO A 14 -10.16 12.43 -4.99
CA PRO A 14 -10.42 12.02 -6.37
C PRO A 14 -9.10 11.85 -7.14
N ASP A 15 -9.11 11.03 -8.18
CA ASP A 15 -7.91 10.65 -8.92
C ASP A 15 -7.13 11.85 -9.47
N GLU A 16 -7.82 12.94 -9.84
CA GLU A 16 -7.20 14.17 -10.35
C GLU A 16 -6.45 14.97 -9.27
N GLN A 17 -6.65 14.64 -8.00
CA GLN A 17 -5.95 15.24 -6.86
C GLN A 17 -4.87 14.32 -6.27
N LEU A 18 -4.64 13.16 -6.88
CA LEU A 18 -3.54 12.28 -6.49
C LEU A 18 -2.19 12.91 -6.89
N PRO A 19 -1.14 12.70 -6.07
CA PRO A 19 0.21 13.09 -6.45
C PRO A 19 0.67 12.27 -7.67
N PRO A 20 1.61 12.80 -8.49
CA PRO A 20 1.96 12.22 -9.79
C PRO A 20 2.58 10.82 -9.73
N ASP A 21 3.09 10.42 -8.56
CA ASP A 21 3.62 9.09 -8.26
C ASP A 21 2.52 8.05 -7.97
N LEU A 22 1.33 8.51 -7.56
CA LEU A 22 0.16 7.67 -7.30
C LEU A 22 -0.88 7.71 -8.43
N VAL A 23 -0.67 8.56 -9.44
CA VAL A 23 -1.44 8.53 -10.68
C VAL A 23 -0.97 7.32 -11.51
N PRO A 24 -1.86 6.40 -11.89
CA PRO A 24 -1.49 5.30 -12.76
C PRO A 24 -0.91 5.81 -14.09
N GLY A 25 0.38 5.59 -14.30
CA GLY A 25 1.07 5.91 -15.55
C GLY A 25 1.30 4.66 -16.42
N GLU A 26 1.74 4.88 -17.66
CA GLU A 26 2.16 3.78 -18.56
C GLU A 26 3.39 3.03 -18.02
N ASP A 27 4.15 3.65 -17.11
CA ASP A 27 5.28 3.06 -16.40
C ASP A 27 4.86 2.33 -15.10
N ASN A 28 3.56 2.13 -14.83
CA ASN A 28 3.14 1.34 -13.67
C ASN A 28 3.35 -0.16 -13.96
N PRO A 29 4.32 -0.83 -13.32
CA PRO A 29 4.64 -2.22 -13.60
C PRO A 29 3.47 -3.18 -13.28
N LEU A 30 2.56 -2.78 -12.38
CA LEU A 30 1.37 -3.56 -12.05
C LEU A 30 0.29 -3.49 -13.13
N ALA A 31 0.36 -2.52 -14.05
CA ALA A 31 -0.63 -2.36 -15.11
C ALA A 31 -0.48 -3.40 -16.23
N GLU A 32 0.72 -3.96 -16.44
CA GLU A 32 0.95 -5.03 -17.41
C GLU A 32 0.30 -6.37 -16.99
N GLY A 33 -0.02 -6.50 -15.70
CA GLY A 33 -0.55 -7.74 -15.12
C GLY A 33 0.55 -8.75 -14.81
N LEU A 34 0.20 -9.78 -14.05
CA LEU A 34 1.12 -10.88 -13.75
C LEU A 34 1.15 -11.86 -14.93
N PRO A 35 2.32 -12.45 -15.26
CA PRO A 35 2.41 -13.55 -16.21
C PRO A 35 1.51 -14.73 -15.81
N ASP A 36 1.06 -15.46 -16.83
CA ASP A 36 0.14 -16.59 -16.64
C ASP A 36 0.68 -17.60 -15.62
N GLY A 37 -0.12 -17.88 -14.59
CA GLY A 37 0.19 -18.85 -13.54
C GLY A 37 0.87 -18.27 -12.29
N GLU A 38 1.40 -17.04 -12.32
CA GLU A 38 2.10 -16.44 -11.18
C GLU A 38 1.14 -15.91 -10.08
N GLY A 39 -0.10 -15.58 -10.45
CA GLY A 39 -1.13 -15.10 -9.50
C GLY A 39 -1.78 -16.21 -8.66
N SER A 40 -1.71 -17.47 -9.09
CA SER A 40 -2.39 -18.59 -8.42
C SER A 40 -1.75 -18.94 -7.08
N GLU A 41 -0.43 -18.86 -7.00
CA GLU A 41 0.32 -19.15 -5.77
C GLU A 41 0.04 -18.11 -4.68
N LEU A 42 -0.25 -16.86 -5.04
CA LEU A 42 -0.65 -15.80 -4.08
C LEU A 42 -2.04 -16.05 -3.50
N LEU A 43 -2.97 -16.58 -4.31
CA LEU A 43 -4.31 -16.94 -3.84
C LEU A 43 -4.29 -18.20 -2.97
N GLU A 44 -3.51 -19.21 -3.35
CA GLU A 44 -3.48 -20.52 -2.68
C GLU A 44 -2.53 -20.54 -1.47
N GLY A 45 -1.44 -19.78 -1.52
CA GLY A 45 -0.45 -19.65 -0.44
C GLY A 45 -0.66 -18.43 0.46
N GLY A 46 -1.72 -17.66 0.26
CA GLY A 46 -2.03 -16.49 1.09
C GLY A 46 -2.40 -16.87 2.52
N LYS A 47 -2.17 -15.96 3.47
CA LYS A 47 -2.61 -16.15 4.86
C LYS A 47 -4.12 -16.30 4.92
N THR A 48 -4.57 -17.37 5.56
CA THR A 48 -5.99 -17.58 5.84
C THR A 48 -6.47 -16.59 6.90
N ALA A 49 -7.77 -16.30 6.93
CA ALA A 49 -8.35 -15.36 7.89
C ALA A 49 -8.05 -15.75 9.36
N ASP A 50 -8.03 -17.06 9.66
CA ASP A 50 -7.65 -17.58 10.98
C ASP A 50 -6.17 -17.39 11.32
N GLU A 51 -5.29 -17.20 10.32
CA GLU A 51 -3.84 -16.99 10.52
C GLU A 51 -3.46 -15.51 10.61
N MET A 52 -4.43 -14.59 10.46
CA MET A 52 -4.21 -13.14 10.59
C MET A 52 -4.21 -12.66 12.05
N ASP A 53 -4.61 -13.51 13.02
CA ASP A 53 -4.88 -13.10 14.41
C ASP A 53 -3.70 -13.22 15.40
N ASP A 54 -2.44 -13.35 14.99
CA ASP A 54 -1.38 -13.61 16.01
C ASP A 54 0.00 -12.98 15.78
N THR A 55 0.11 -11.83 15.10
CA THR A 55 1.35 -11.03 15.19
C THR A 55 1.15 -9.54 14.94
N ASP A 56 0.45 -8.87 15.85
CA ASP A 56 0.78 -7.48 16.23
C ASP A 56 1.97 -7.53 17.22
N GLU A 57 3.10 -8.10 16.80
CA GLU A 57 4.37 -7.87 17.49
C GLU A 57 5.05 -6.78 16.68
N GLY A 58 4.80 -5.55 17.11
CA GLY A 58 5.28 -4.34 16.48
C GLY A 58 6.72 -4.48 16.01
N ALA A 59 6.92 -4.25 14.71
CA ALA A 59 8.19 -3.73 14.23
C ALA A 59 8.40 -2.37 14.93
N SER A 60 8.96 -2.43 16.14
CA SER A 60 9.66 -1.31 16.74
C SER A 60 10.83 -1.03 15.79
N ASP A 61 10.58 -0.14 14.83
CA ASP A 61 11.62 0.69 14.24
C ASP A 61 12.18 1.50 15.43
N ASP A 62 13.15 0.91 16.11
CA ASP A 62 13.94 1.56 17.15
C ASP A 62 14.69 2.68 16.43
N GLY A 63 14.07 3.86 16.46
CA GLY A 63 14.60 5.07 15.87
C GLY A 63 16.07 5.22 16.23
N ALA A 64 16.92 5.02 15.22
CA ALA A 64 18.34 5.25 15.30
C ALA A 64 18.62 6.76 15.37
N GLU A 65 18.24 7.38 16.49
CA GLU A 65 18.72 8.68 16.91
C GLU A 65 20.14 8.50 17.47
N LYS A 66 21.16 8.68 16.61
CA LYS A 66 22.54 8.91 17.05
C LYS A 66 23.23 9.92 16.12
N ASP A 67 23.31 11.14 16.65
CA ASP A 67 24.36 12.14 16.46
C ASP A 67 24.28 13.10 15.26
N GLY A 68 24.09 14.38 15.63
CA GLY A 68 23.93 15.54 14.78
C GLY A 68 25.19 16.02 14.04
N PRO A 69 25.13 17.22 13.41
CA PRO A 69 26.08 17.64 12.39
C PRO A 69 27.44 18.00 12.98
N GLY A 70 28.42 17.14 12.75
CA GLY A 70 29.83 17.46 12.91
C GLY A 70 30.29 18.39 11.78
N ALA A 71 30.36 19.69 12.08
CA ALA A 71 31.09 20.65 11.28
C ALA A 71 32.53 20.16 11.05
N SER A 72 32.97 20.11 9.80
CA SER A 72 34.38 19.96 9.43
C SER A 72 34.74 21.10 8.49
N SER A 73 35.78 21.84 8.89
CA SER A 73 36.29 23.09 8.31
C SER A 73 36.95 22.93 6.95
#